data_AF-A0A4R5EG22-F1
#
_entry.id   AF-A0A4R5EG22-F1
#
_cell.length_a   1.000
_cell.length_b   1.000
_cell.length_c   1.000
_cell.angle_alpha   90.00
_cell.angle_beta   90.00
_cell.angle_gamma   90.00
#
_symmetry.space_group_name_H-M   'P 1'
#
loop_
_entity.id
_entity.type
_entity.pdbx_description
1 polymer ?
#
loop_
_entity_poly.entity_id
_entity_poly.type
_entity_poly.pdbx_seq_one_letter_code
_entity_poly.pdbx_strand_id
1 'polypeptide(L)'
;LWTWNSRIFPDIDPLVVNKGDKVRVRVGNLTMTNHPIHMHGYDFKVTCTDGGWVPEAAQWPEVSVDIPVGAMRAYEFTADHLGDWAIHCHKSHHTMNAMGHDVPTFIGVNKKPLTQKIRQFQPEYMPMGTAGMADMGRMEMPLPDNTVAMMTGWGPYGPIEMGGMFSVVKVRDGIGADDYSDPGWYENPPGEQAYEWTGELPEFAQVHDAKTRITARTTSRG
;
A
#
# COMPACT_ATOMS: atom_id res chain seq x y z
N LEU A 1 16.68 3.42 -2.79
CA LEU A 1 15.47 4.20 -2.42
C LEU A 1 14.58 4.27 -3.64
N TRP A 2 13.27 4.30 -3.43
CA TRP A 2 12.27 4.42 -4.47
C TRP A 2 11.37 5.59 -4.11
N THR A 3 11.26 6.57 -5.00
CA THR A 3 10.73 7.91 -4.67
C THR A 3 9.64 8.34 -5.63
N TRP A 4 8.75 9.21 -5.16
CA TRP A 4 7.95 10.09 -6.03
C TRP A 4 8.47 11.51 -5.92
N ASN A 5 8.77 12.14 -7.06
CA ASN A 5 9.29 13.51 -7.11
C ASN A 5 10.45 13.76 -6.13
N SER A 6 11.37 12.78 -6.02
CA SER A 6 12.53 12.78 -5.12
C SER A 6 12.22 12.72 -3.61
N ARG A 7 10.98 12.45 -3.22
CA ARG A 7 10.57 12.21 -1.83
C ARG A 7 10.14 10.77 -1.61
N ILE A 8 10.18 10.34 -0.35
CA ILE A 8 9.73 9.03 0.12
C ILE A 8 8.69 9.23 1.20
N PHE A 9 7.75 8.30 1.34
CA PHE A 9 6.81 8.31 2.45
C PHE A 9 7.56 8.28 3.81
N PRO A 10 7.18 9.09 4.81
CA PRO A 10 5.93 9.86 4.92
C PRO A 10 5.97 11.30 4.37
N ASP A 11 7.08 11.73 3.76
CA ASP A 11 7.27 13.12 3.30
C ASP A 11 6.69 13.40 1.90
N ILE A 12 5.95 12.43 1.34
CA ILE A 12 5.20 12.61 0.10
C ILE A 12 3.84 13.19 0.45
N ASP A 13 3.51 14.34 -0.13
CA ASP A 13 2.22 14.99 0.07
C ASP A 13 1.06 14.09 -0.44
N PRO A 14 -0.10 14.10 0.23
CA PRO A 14 -1.29 13.40 -0.24
C PRO A 14 -1.85 14.03 -1.52
N LEU A 15 -2.62 13.24 -2.28
CA LEU A 15 -3.42 13.76 -3.38
C LEU A 15 -4.79 14.16 -2.82
N VAL A 16 -4.99 15.45 -2.58
CA VAL A 16 -6.23 15.98 -2.01
C VAL A 16 -7.19 16.37 -3.14
N VAL A 17 -8.42 15.86 -3.09
CA VAL A 17 -9.45 16.11 -4.12
C VAL A 17 -10.83 16.28 -3.49
N ASN A 18 -11.69 17.08 -4.13
CA ASN A 18 -13.07 17.23 -3.72
C ASN A 18 -13.92 16.06 -4.22
N LYS A 19 -14.99 15.74 -3.49
CA LYS A 19 -15.96 14.74 -3.91
C LYS A 19 -16.60 15.15 -5.23
N GLY A 20 -16.62 14.22 -6.19
CA GLY A 20 -17.15 14.42 -7.54
C GLY A 20 -16.16 15.03 -8.53
N ASP A 21 -14.93 15.32 -8.11
CA ASP A 21 -13.89 15.78 -9.03
C ASP A 21 -13.57 14.70 -10.07
N LYS A 22 -13.35 15.13 -11.31
CA LYS A 22 -12.77 14.30 -12.37
C LYS A 22 -11.26 14.48 -12.36
N VAL A 23 -10.58 13.50 -11.78
CA VAL A 23 -9.16 13.58 -11.49
C VAL A 23 -8.38 12.89 -12.60
N ARG A 24 -7.35 13.54 -13.13
CA ARG A 24 -6.38 12.94 -14.04
C ARG A 24 -5.01 12.89 -13.38
N VAL A 25 -4.50 11.69 -13.15
CA VAL A 25 -3.14 11.48 -12.65
C VAL A 25 -2.23 11.17 -13.82
N ARG A 26 -1.07 11.84 -13.88
CA ARG A 26 -0.03 11.57 -14.88
C ARG A 26 1.20 11.06 -14.14
N VAL A 27 1.70 9.91 -14.56
CA VAL A 27 2.88 9.29 -13.95
C VAL A 27 3.95 9.13 -15.00
N GLY A 28 5.14 9.63 -14.70
CA GLY A 28 6.34 9.45 -15.49
C GLY A 28 7.37 8.63 -14.76
N ASN A 29 7.93 7.63 -15.43
CA ASN A 29 8.96 6.78 -14.84
C ASN A 29 10.36 7.15 -15.33
N LEU A 30 11.10 7.83 -14.45
CA LEU A 30 12.49 8.23 -14.68
C LEU A 30 13.51 7.24 -14.09
N THR A 31 13.06 6.08 -13.65
CA THR A 31 13.90 5.08 -12.98
C THR A 31 14.25 3.91 -13.90
N MET A 32 15.15 3.04 -13.46
CA MET A 32 15.65 1.89 -14.23
C MET A 32 14.80 0.61 -14.10
N THR A 33 13.60 0.69 -13.52
CA THR A 33 12.66 -0.44 -13.43
C THR A 33 11.23 0.04 -13.63
N ASN A 34 10.33 -0.86 -14.05
CA ASN A 34 8.91 -0.52 -14.17
C ASN A 34 8.24 -0.33 -12.79
N HIS A 35 7.16 0.44 -12.76
CA HIS A 35 6.38 0.69 -11.55
C HIS A 35 4.89 0.43 -11.80
N PRO A 36 4.32 -0.66 -11.27
CA PRO A 36 2.88 -0.83 -11.22
C PRO A 36 2.31 0.11 -10.15
N ILE A 37 1.61 1.18 -10.55
CA ILE A 37 0.97 2.11 -9.62
C ILE A 37 -0.44 1.62 -9.34
N HIS A 38 -0.72 1.27 -8.10
CA HIS A 38 -2.00 0.77 -7.62
C HIS A 38 -2.71 1.83 -6.78
N MET A 39 -4.02 1.96 -6.96
CA MET A 39 -4.89 2.83 -6.18
C MET A 39 -5.99 2.01 -5.52
N HIS A 40 -6.15 2.17 -4.22
CA HIS A 40 -7.21 1.52 -3.45
C HIS A 40 -8.54 2.23 -3.68
N GLY A 41 -9.65 1.52 -3.48
CA GLY A 41 -11.01 2.10 -3.48
C GLY A 41 -11.60 2.47 -4.84
N TYR A 42 -10.80 2.48 -5.90
CA TYR A 42 -11.21 2.95 -7.22
C TYR A 42 -10.69 2.03 -8.31
N ASP A 43 -11.56 1.73 -9.27
CA ASP A 43 -11.13 1.52 -10.65
C ASP A 43 -10.95 2.87 -11.36
N PHE A 44 -9.98 2.92 -12.27
CA PHE A 44 -9.69 4.09 -13.08
C PHE A 44 -9.54 3.68 -14.55
N LYS A 45 -9.78 4.62 -15.46
CA LYS A 45 -9.56 4.40 -16.89
C LYS A 45 -8.16 4.83 -17.27
N VAL A 46 -7.41 3.99 -17.97
CA VAL A 46 -6.14 4.40 -18.59
C VAL A 46 -6.46 5.21 -19.85
N THR A 47 -6.05 6.47 -19.86
CA THR A 47 -6.43 7.46 -20.89
C THR A 47 -5.27 7.96 -21.73
N CYS A 48 -4.03 7.66 -21.33
CA CYS A 48 -2.84 8.02 -22.09
C CYS A 48 -1.74 6.98 -21.96
N THR A 49 -1.02 6.79 -23.05
CA THR A 49 0.19 5.97 -23.15
C THR A 49 1.30 6.78 -23.83
N ASP A 50 2.49 6.21 -23.99
CA ASP A 50 3.56 6.85 -24.78
C ASP A 50 3.15 7.11 -26.24
N GLY A 51 2.16 6.36 -26.75
CA GLY A 51 1.55 6.60 -28.07
C GLY A 51 0.60 7.81 -28.12
N GLY A 52 0.39 8.50 -26.99
CA GLY A 52 -0.53 9.63 -26.86
C GLY A 52 -1.84 9.28 -26.15
N TRP A 53 -2.82 10.19 -26.28
CA TRP A 53 -4.16 10.03 -25.70
C TRP A 53 -4.90 8.88 -26.37
N VAL A 54 -5.46 8.00 -25.55
CA VAL A 54 -6.24 6.84 -25.99
C VAL A 54 -7.65 7.31 -26.31
N PRO A 55 -8.18 7.04 -27.53
CA PRO A 55 -9.58 7.32 -27.86
C PRO A 55 -10.52 6.70 -26.83
N GLU A 56 -11.61 7.40 -26.48
CA GLU A 56 -12.52 6.96 -25.40
C GLU A 56 -13.00 5.51 -25.57
N ALA A 57 -13.30 5.09 -26.79
CA ALA A 57 -13.74 3.72 -27.12
C ALA A 57 -12.66 2.64 -26.90
N ALA A 58 -11.40 3.02 -26.74
CA ALA A 58 -10.26 2.13 -26.54
C ALA A 58 -9.62 2.28 -25.15
N GLN A 59 -10.13 3.17 -24.30
CA GLN A 59 -9.71 3.26 -22.90
C GLN A 59 -10.17 2.02 -22.14
N TRP A 60 -9.39 1.58 -21.17
CA TRP A 60 -9.69 0.37 -20.39
C TRP A 60 -9.60 0.63 -18.89
N PRO A 61 -10.43 -0.06 -18.08
CA PRO A 61 -10.40 0.06 -16.63
C PRO A 61 -9.23 -0.75 -16.04
N GLU A 62 -8.61 -0.21 -15.01
CA GLU A 62 -7.58 -0.85 -14.19
C GLU A 62 -7.73 -0.40 -12.74
N VAL A 63 -7.14 -1.17 -11.83
CA VAL A 63 -6.84 -0.73 -10.44
C VAL A 63 -5.34 -0.53 -10.23
N SER A 64 -4.53 -1.06 -11.15
CA SER A 64 -3.08 -1.02 -11.15
C SER A 64 -2.58 -0.81 -12.57
N VAL A 65 -1.80 0.23 -12.81
CA VAL A 65 -1.22 0.51 -14.14
C VAL A 65 0.28 0.41 -14.11
N ASP A 66 0.84 -0.44 -14.97
CA ASP A 66 2.30 -0.53 -15.12
C ASP A 66 2.86 0.67 -15.90
N ILE A 67 3.87 1.31 -15.32
CA ILE A 67 4.63 2.40 -15.93
C ILE A 67 6.02 1.88 -16.32
N PRO A 68 6.26 1.54 -17.60
CA PRO A 68 7.57 1.07 -18.07
C PRO A 68 8.67 2.12 -17.87
N VAL A 69 9.93 1.69 -17.98
CA VAL A 69 11.10 2.57 -17.91
C VAL A 69 11.05 3.61 -19.03
N GLY A 70 11.20 4.90 -18.69
CA GLY A 70 11.17 6.00 -19.66
C GLY A 70 9.77 6.35 -20.20
N ALA A 71 8.73 5.67 -19.72
CA ALA A 71 7.36 5.85 -20.17
C ALA A 71 6.57 6.83 -19.30
N MET A 72 5.47 7.33 -19.89
CA MET A 72 4.42 8.09 -19.24
C MET A 72 3.08 7.35 -19.39
N ARG A 73 2.27 7.35 -18.34
CA ARG A 73 0.84 7.02 -18.43
C ARG A 73 0.00 8.13 -17.83
N ALA A 74 -1.24 8.25 -18.30
CA ALA A 74 -2.27 8.97 -17.58
C ALA A 74 -3.47 8.08 -17.36
N TYR A 75 -4.08 8.22 -16.20
CA TYR A 75 -5.34 7.58 -15.87
C TYR A 75 -6.30 8.57 -15.22
N GLU A 76 -7.58 8.27 -15.30
CA GLU A 76 -8.66 9.11 -14.79
C GLU A 76 -9.63 8.33 -13.92
N PHE A 77 -10.09 8.98 -12.87
CA PHE A 77 -11.17 8.50 -12.01
C PHE A 77 -12.05 9.66 -11.58
N THR A 78 -13.28 9.34 -11.16
CA THR A 78 -14.17 10.30 -10.50
C THR A 78 -14.09 10.05 -9.01
N ALA A 79 -13.81 11.08 -8.21
CA ALA A 79 -13.63 10.96 -6.76
C ALA A 79 -14.98 10.85 -6.02
N ASP A 80 -15.67 9.72 -6.19
CA ASP A 80 -17.04 9.53 -5.68
C ASP A 80 -17.10 9.01 -4.23
N HIS A 81 -16.00 8.42 -3.75
CA HIS A 81 -15.91 7.77 -2.45
C HIS A 81 -15.08 8.61 -1.47
N LEU A 82 -15.75 9.21 -0.48
CA LEU A 82 -15.11 9.89 0.64
C LEU A 82 -14.23 8.90 1.41
N GLY A 83 -13.03 9.32 1.79
CA GLY A 83 -12.09 8.45 2.48
C GLY A 83 -10.63 8.80 2.23
N ASP A 84 -9.78 7.94 2.78
CA ASP A 84 -8.34 7.95 2.58
C ASP A 84 -7.94 6.66 1.87
N TRP A 85 -7.46 6.81 0.64
CA TRP A 85 -7.22 5.69 -0.25
C TRP A 85 -5.73 5.57 -0.54
N ALA A 86 -5.12 4.45 -0.15
CA ALA A 86 -3.71 4.23 -0.42
C ALA A 86 -3.44 4.25 -1.93
N ILE A 87 -2.37 4.92 -2.32
CA ILE A 87 -1.83 4.89 -3.67
C ILE A 87 -0.34 4.58 -3.57
N HIS A 88 0.13 3.57 -4.27
CA HIS A 88 1.51 3.13 -4.13
C HIS A 88 2.03 2.32 -5.31
N CYS A 89 3.36 2.17 -5.38
CA CYS A 89 3.93 1.14 -6.24
C CYS A 89 3.59 -0.25 -5.67
N HIS A 90 3.15 -1.17 -6.51
CA HIS A 90 2.76 -2.52 -6.10
C HIS A 90 3.93 -3.51 -6.07
N LYS A 91 5.16 -3.02 -6.13
CA LYS A 91 6.37 -3.81 -5.83
C LYS A 91 6.71 -3.59 -4.37
N SER A 92 6.64 -4.64 -3.55
CA SER A 92 6.83 -4.54 -2.10
C SER A 92 8.14 -3.85 -1.70
N HIS A 93 9.26 -4.17 -2.37
CA HIS A 93 10.54 -3.53 -2.10
C HIS A 93 10.60 -2.03 -2.49
N HIS A 94 9.64 -1.54 -3.28
CA HIS A 94 9.50 -0.11 -3.58
C HIS A 94 8.72 0.65 -2.51
N THR A 95 8.00 -0.06 -1.63
CA THR A 95 7.20 0.50 -0.54
C THR A 95 7.78 0.20 0.85
N MET A 96 9.06 -0.14 0.95
CA MET A 96 9.70 -0.58 2.20
C MET A 96 11.08 0.05 2.46
N ASN A 97 11.47 1.11 1.73
CA ASN A 97 12.78 1.78 1.85
C ASN A 97 13.98 0.81 1.95
N ALA A 98 14.67 0.78 3.10
CA ALA A 98 15.89 0.01 3.32
C ALA A 98 15.58 -1.48 3.56
N MET A 99 15.36 -2.25 2.48
CA MET A 99 15.19 -3.71 2.52
C MET A 99 16.42 -4.45 1.98
N GLY A 100 16.79 -5.56 2.64
CA GLY A 100 17.77 -6.51 2.11
C GLY A 100 17.15 -7.45 1.09
N HIS A 101 17.77 -7.61 -0.08
CA HIS A 101 17.26 -8.48 -1.15
C HIS A 101 17.77 -9.93 -1.08
N ASP A 102 18.92 -10.15 -0.44
CA ASP A 102 19.59 -11.46 -0.39
C ASP A 102 19.39 -12.18 0.96
N VAL A 103 18.38 -11.77 1.72
CA VAL A 103 18.06 -12.35 3.03
C VAL A 103 16.81 -13.23 2.92
N PRO A 104 16.88 -14.53 3.28
CA PRO A 104 15.70 -15.37 3.30
C PRO A 104 14.62 -14.85 4.26
N THR A 105 13.35 -14.96 3.84
CA THR A 105 12.21 -14.71 4.73
C THR A 105 12.20 -15.73 5.87
N PHE A 106 12.12 -15.24 7.11
CA PHE A 106 12.08 -16.09 8.31
C PHE A 106 10.71 -16.16 8.98
N ILE A 107 9.65 -15.73 8.30
CA ILE A 107 8.28 -15.79 8.80
C ILE A 107 7.94 -17.25 9.13
N GLY A 108 7.41 -17.49 10.33
CA GLY A 108 7.06 -18.82 10.82
C GLY A 108 8.23 -19.68 11.33
N VAL A 109 9.48 -19.22 11.21
CA VAL A 109 10.65 -19.95 11.75
C VAL A 109 10.73 -19.77 13.26
N ASN A 110 10.83 -20.87 14.02
CA ASN A 110 11.05 -20.84 15.46
C ASN A 110 12.49 -20.44 15.80
N LYS A 111 12.71 -19.15 16.08
CA LYS A 111 14.02 -18.58 16.42
C LYS A 111 14.38 -18.68 17.91
N LYS A 112 13.51 -19.22 18.78
CA LYS A 112 13.74 -19.23 20.24
C LYS A 112 15.06 -19.89 20.65
N PRO A 113 15.42 -21.11 20.16
CA PRO A 113 16.65 -21.76 20.59
C PRO A 113 17.91 -21.01 20.15
N LEU A 114 17.90 -20.42 18.95
CA LEU A 114 19.01 -19.62 18.44
C LEU A 114 19.14 -18.31 19.21
N THR A 115 18.03 -17.61 19.45
CA THR A 115 17.99 -16.35 20.21
C THR A 115 18.56 -16.53 21.61
N GLN A 116 18.23 -17.65 22.29
CA GLN A 116 18.78 -17.96 23.61
C GLN A 116 20.30 -18.09 23.60
N LYS A 117 20.88 -18.71 22.57
CA LYS A 117 22.34 -18.83 22.42
C LYS A 117 23.00 -17.49 22.13
N ILE A 118 22.42 -16.68 21.24
CA ILE A 118 22.96 -15.35 20.89
C ILE A 118 22.97 -14.43 22.11
N ARG A 119 21.88 -14.44 22.90
CA ARG A 119 21.76 -13.60 24.11
C ARG A 119 22.76 -13.90 25.21
N GLN A 120 23.45 -15.04 25.16
CA GLN A 120 24.57 -15.32 26.07
C GLN A 120 25.78 -14.40 25.82
N PHE A 121 25.92 -13.89 24.58
CA PHE A 121 27.02 -13.02 24.17
C PHE A 121 26.57 -11.59 23.84
N GLN A 122 25.33 -11.43 23.38
CA GLN A 122 24.70 -10.14 23.08
C GLN A 122 23.31 -10.05 23.75
N PRO A 123 23.24 -9.64 25.03
CA PRO A 123 21.99 -9.65 25.80
C PRO A 123 20.85 -8.84 25.16
N GLU A 124 21.18 -7.77 24.45
CA GLU A 124 20.21 -6.88 23.80
C GLU A 124 19.67 -7.40 22.46
N TYR A 125 20.10 -8.58 22.00
CA TYR A 125 19.65 -9.13 20.73
C TYR A 125 18.13 -9.36 20.69
N MET A 126 17.47 -8.75 19.71
CA MET A 126 16.04 -8.89 19.43
C MET A 126 15.84 -9.63 18.10
N PRO A 127 15.23 -10.82 18.11
CA PRO A 127 14.91 -11.52 16.87
C PRO A 127 13.77 -10.80 16.15
N MET A 128 13.98 -10.43 14.88
CA MET A 128 13.03 -9.68 14.06
C MET A 128 12.39 -10.58 13.00
N GLY A 129 11.17 -10.29 12.54
CA GLY A 129 10.57 -10.92 11.36
C GLY A 129 10.16 -12.38 11.57
N THR A 130 9.58 -12.71 12.73
CA THR A 130 9.01 -14.05 12.98
C THR A 130 7.53 -14.09 12.63
N ALA A 131 6.77 -13.04 12.94
CA ALA A 131 5.37 -12.86 12.56
C ALA A 131 5.17 -11.82 11.43
N GLY A 132 6.24 -11.16 10.98
CA GLY A 132 6.24 -10.31 9.79
C GLY A 132 7.13 -9.09 9.96
N MET A 133 7.18 -8.23 8.95
CA MET A 133 7.90 -6.95 9.07
C MET A 133 7.17 -5.98 10.03
N ALA A 134 5.86 -6.17 10.18
CA ALA A 134 4.95 -5.46 11.08
C ALA A 134 5.28 -5.60 12.57
N ASP A 135 5.98 -6.69 12.97
CA ASP A 135 6.27 -7.04 14.38
C ASP A 135 6.89 -5.89 15.19
N MET A 136 7.52 -4.95 14.48
CA MET A 136 8.33 -3.87 15.03
C MET A 136 7.79 -2.49 14.63
N GLY A 137 6.65 -2.42 13.93
CA GLY A 137 6.08 -1.16 13.45
C GLY A 137 5.72 -0.17 14.56
N ARG A 138 5.50 -0.66 15.79
CA ARG A 138 5.21 0.17 16.98
C ARG A 138 6.43 0.42 17.89
N MET A 139 7.58 -0.15 17.56
CA MET A 139 8.81 0.01 18.35
C MET A 139 9.84 0.83 17.56
N GLU A 140 9.95 2.11 17.90
CA GLU A 140 11.00 2.96 17.33
C GLU A 140 12.35 2.60 17.96
N MET A 141 13.29 2.19 17.12
CA MET A 141 14.68 1.95 17.51
C MET A 141 15.57 3.03 16.90
N PRO A 142 16.60 3.51 17.63
CA PRO A 142 17.57 4.43 17.07
C PRO A 142 18.29 3.77 15.88
N LEU A 143 18.31 4.46 14.75
CA LEU A 143 18.98 4.04 13.53
C LEU A 143 20.33 4.77 13.39
N PRO A 144 21.31 4.19 12.69
CA PRO A 144 22.54 4.91 12.35
C PRO A 144 22.24 6.18 11.55
N ASP A 145 23.06 7.21 11.76
CA ASP A 145 22.97 8.46 11.00
C ASP A 145 22.96 8.20 9.50
N ASN A 146 22.09 8.93 8.77
CA ASN A 146 21.85 8.79 7.32
C ASN A 146 21.15 7.48 6.89
N THR A 147 20.54 6.74 7.80
CA THR A 147 19.70 5.58 7.46
C THR A 147 18.23 5.99 7.40
N VAL A 148 17.60 5.75 6.25
CA VAL A 148 16.15 5.87 6.11
C VAL A 148 15.49 4.67 6.78
N ALA A 149 14.50 4.92 7.63
CA ALA A 149 13.69 3.88 8.24
C ALA A 149 12.95 3.05 7.17
N MET A 150 13.01 1.73 7.33
CA MET A 150 12.46 0.75 6.38
C MET A 150 10.94 0.95 6.18
N MET A 151 10.18 0.99 7.26
CA MET A 151 8.74 1.27 7.23
C MET A 151 8.48 2.45 8.16
N THR A 152 7.63 3.37 7.72
CA THR A 152 7.40 4.66 8.35
C THR A 152 5.93 5.04 8.30
N GLY A 153 5.62 6.18 8.91
CA GLY A 153 4.31 6.81 8.86
C GLY A 153 3.29 6.21 9.82
N TRP A 154 2.38 7.08 10.25
CA TRP A 154 1.34 6.78 11.22
C TRP A 154 -0.01 7.18 10.64
N GLY A 155 -0.94 6.24 10.67
CA GLY A 155 -2.35 6.47 10.35
C GLY A 155 -3.21 6.54 11.62
N PRO A 156 -4.52 6.68 11.48
CA PRO A 156 -5.44 6.83 12.61
C PRO A 156 -5.50 5.58 13.52
N TYR A 157 -5.11 4.41 13.01
CA TYR A 157 -5.18 3.13 13.74
C TYR A 157 -3.82 2.50 14.05
N GLY A 158 -2.72 3.22 13.82
CA GLY A 158 -1.35 2.76 14.10
C GLY A 158 -0.38 2.97 12.95
N PRO A 159 0.76 2.25 12.96
CA PRO A 159 1.76 2.38 11.89
C PRO A 159 1.19 1.89 10.57
N ILE A 160 1.51 2.61 9.48
CA ILE A 160 1.05 2.24 8.12
C ILE A 160 1.93 1.13 7.53
N GLU A 161 3.13 0.95 8.08
CA GLU A 161 4.07 -0.12 7.70
C GLU A 161 4.45 -0.07 6.21
N MET A 162 4.50 1.13 5.64
CA MET A 162 4.92 1.41 4.27
C MET A 162 6.02 2.47 4.26
N GLY A 163 6.70 2.63 3.15
CA GLY A 163 7.75 3.61 2.91
C GLY A 163 7.89 3.89 1.41
N GLY A 164 8.92 4.60 1.00
CA GLY A 164 9.27 4.76 -0.42
C GLY A 164 8.13 5.36 -1.26
N MET A 165 7.68 4.62 -2.28
CA MET A 165 6.66 5.03 -3.25
C MET A 165 5.23 4.75 -2.74
N PHE A 166 4.82 5.46 -1.69
CA PHE A 166 3.49 5.39 -1.10
C PHE A 166 2.97 6.81 -0.81
N SER A 167 1.67 7.03 -1.04
CA SER A 167 0.93 8.19 -0.53
C SER A 167 -0.54 7.82 -0.36
N VAL A 168 -1.37 8.83 -0.10
CA VAL A 168 -2.81 8.69 0.12
C VAL A 168 -3.55 9.65 -0.78
N VAL A 169 -4.58 9.17 -1.48
CA VAL A 169 -5.60 10.01 -2.10
C VAL A 169 -6.65 10.32 -1.04
N LYS A 170 -6.77 11.60 -0.67
CA LYS A 170 -7.69 12.10 0.34
C LYS A 170 -8.88 12.74 -0.34
N VAL A 171 -10.04 12.10 -0.26
CA VAL A 171 -11.28 12.60 -0.85
C VAL A 171 -12.15 13.20 0.25
N ARG A 172 -12.48 14.48 0.11
CA ARG A 172 -13.30 15.24 1.07
C ARG A 172 -14.40 16.01 0.36
N ASP A 173 -15.38 16.48 1.11
CA ASP A 173 -16.38 17.43 0.61
C ASP A 173 -15.94 18.87 0.96
N GLY A 174 -16.34 19.83 0.13
CA GLY A 174 -16.05 21.24 0.33
C GLY A 174 -14.59 21.67 0.11
N ILE A 175 -13.75 20.85 -0.54
CA ILE A 175 -12.39 21.26 -0.93
C ILE A 175 -12.47 22.23 -2.12
N GLY A 176 -11.79 23.37 -2.02
CA GLY A 176 -11.71 24.33 -3.12
C GLY A 176 -10.84 23.82 -4.27
N ALA A 177 -11.09 24.25 -5.50
CA ALA A 177 -10.38 23.76 -6.69
C ALA A 177 -8.85 23.98 -6.68
N ASP A 178 -8.39 24.98 -5.92
CA ASP A 178 -6.96 25.34 -5.75
C ASP A 178 -6.46 25.07 -4.32
N ASP A 179 -7.23 24.35 -3.50
CA ASP A 179 -6.84 23.95 -2.15
C ASP A 179 -6.26 22.53 -2.15
N TYR A 180 -4.95 22.45 -1.96
CA TYR A 180 -4.20 21.19 -1.87
C TYR A 180 -3.68 20.94 -0.45
N SER A 181 -4.17 21.67 0.55
CA SER A 181 -3.77 21.46 1.94
C SER A 181 -4.24 20.09 2.44
N ASP A 182 -3.42 19.42 3.27
CA ASP A 182 -3.81 18.13 3.84
C ASP A 182 -4.99 18.33 4.82
N PRO A 183 -6.18 17.77 4.55
CA PRO A 183 -7.35 17.90 5.41
C PRO A 183 -7.28 17.01 6.67
N GLY A 184 -6.19 16.27 6.87
CA GLY A 184 -6.05 15.30 7.94
C GLY A 184 -6.64 13.94 7.59
N TRP A 185 -6.73 13.04 8.58
CA TRP A 185 -7.29 11.70 8.41
C TRP A 185 -8.81 11.72 8.28
N TYR A 186 -9.37 10.82 7.48
CA TYR A 186 -10.81 10.70 7.30
C TYR A 186 -11.45 10.11 8.56
N GLU A 187 -12.48 10.78 9.06
CA GLU A 187 -13.28 10.27 10.17
C GLU A 187 -14.37 9.34 9.61
N ASN A 188 -14.19 8.04 9.78
CA ASN A 188 -15.18 7.06 9.36
C ASN A 188 -16.49 7.22 10.16
N PRO A 189 -17.67 7.15 9.52
CA PRO A 189 -18.95 7.10 10.21
C PRO A 189 -19.03 5.98 11.26
N PRO A 190 -19.75 6.17 12.37
CA PRO A 190 -19.90 5.15 13.40
C PRO A 190 -20.46 3.84 12.81
N GLY A 191 -19.78 2.72 13.10
CA GLY A 191 -20.19 1.38 12.67
C GLY A 191 -19.65 0.93 11.31
N GLU A 192 -18.94 1.79 10.56
CA GLU A 192 -18.30 1.40 9.28
C GLU A 192 -16.87 0.87 9.45
N GLN A 193 -16.28 1.04 10.64
CA GLN A 193 -14.94 0.57 10.94
C GLN A 193 -14.92 -0.94 11.15
N ALA A 194 -13.88 -1.60 10.65
CA ALA A 194 -13.62 -3.00 10.96
C ALA A 194 -13.33 -3.17 12.46
N TYR A 195 -13.81 -4.28 13.01
CA TYR A 195 -13.59 -4.66 14.41
C TYR A 195 -13.14 -6.12 14.48
N GLU A 196 -12.49 -6.49 15.58
CA GLU A 196 -12.10 -7.87 15.82
C GLU A 196 -13.34 -8.77 15.89
N TRP A 197 -13.37 -9.83 15.09
CA TRP A 197 -14.44 -10.81 15.14
C TRP A 197 -14.22 -11.74 16.34
N THR A 198 -15.09 -11.61 17.35
CA THR A 198 -15.04 -12.44 18.57
C THR A 198 -16.02 -13.62 18.54
N GLY A 199 -16.74 -13.83 17.43
CA GLY A 199 -17.67 -14.94 17.27
C GLY A 199 -17.00 -16.23 16.81
N GLU A 200 -17.78 -17.29 16.64
CA GLU A 200 -17.29 -18.51 15.99
C GLU A 200 -16.91 -18.21 14.52
N LEU A 201 -15.75 -18.69 14.09
CA LEU A 201 -15.38 -18.67 12.68
C LEU A 201 -16.15 -19.78 11.96
N PRO A 202 -16.64 -19.54 10.72
CA PRO A 202 -17.26 -20.59 9.94
C PRO A 202 -16.28 -21.75 9.72
N GLU A 203 -16.81 -22.96 9.65
CA GLU A 203 -16.01 -24.14 9.29
C GLU A 203 -15.41 -23.89 7.90
N PHE A 204 -14.08 -23.70 7.86
CA PHE A 204 -13.39 -23.38 6.62
C PHE A 204 -13.26 -24.65 5.79
N ALA A 205 -13.51 -24.52 4.48
CA ALA A 205 -13.31 -25.63 3.56
C ALA A 205 -11.82 -25.99 3.51
N GLN A 206 -11.46 -27.11 4.14
CA GLN A 206 -10.12 -27.69 4.01
C GLN A 206 -10.06 -28.59 2.79
N VAL A 207 -9.12 -28.30 1.90
CA VAL A 207 -8.82 -29.14 0.75
C VAL A 207 -7.77 -30.16 1.20
N HIS A 208 -8.22 -31.38 1.52
CA HIS A 208 -7.35 -32.48 1.99
C HIS A 208 -6.71 -33.30 0.86
N ASP A 209 -6.99 -32.96 -0.40
CA ASP A 209 -6.45 -33.64 -1.57
C ASP A 209 -6.20 -32.65 -2.71
N ALA A 210 -5.40 -33.02 -3.71
CA ALA A 210 -5.07 -32.13 -4.82
C ALA A 210 -6.18 -31.97 -5.87
N LYS A 211 -7.39 -32.52 -5.64
CA LYS A 211 -8.48 -32.41 -6.63
C LYS A 211 -9.12 -31.03 -6.50
N THR A 212 -9.16 -30.31 -7.62
CA THR A 212 -9.92 -29.07 -7.74
C THR A 212 -11.40 -29.33 -7.47
N ARG A 213 -11.90 -28.85 -6.33
CA ARG A 213 -13.33 -28.85 -6.01
C ARG A 213 -13.87 -27.47 -6.34
N ILE A 214 -14.71 -27.39 -7.37
CA ILE A 214 -15.39 -26.15 -7.74
C ILE A 214 -16.46 -25.88 -6.69
N THR A 215 -16.29 -24.84 -5.89
CA THR A 215 -17.30 -24.41 -4.92
C THR A 215 -18.52 -23.91 -5.68
N ALA A 216 -19.70 -24.48 -5.41
CA ALA A 216 -20.93 -24.02 -6.02
C ALA A 216 -21.17 -22.55 -5.66
N ARG A 217 -21.45 -21.71 -6.66
CA ARG A 217 -21.68 -20.28 -6.47
C ARG A 217 -22.96 -20.10 -5.63
N THR A 218 -22.83 -19.53 -4.43
CA THR A 218 -23.97 -19.25 -3.56
C THR A 218 -24.91 -18.27 -4.25
N THR A 219 -26.17 -18.66 -4.47
CA THR A 219 -27.19 -17.84 -5.16
C THR A 219 -27.96 -16.91 -4.21
N SER A 220 -27.65 -16.90 -2.91
CA SER A 220 -28.31 -16.02 -1.96
C SER A 220 -27.65 -14.65 -1.90
N ARG A 221 -28.32 -13.63 -2.46
CA ARG A 221 -28.17 -12.25 -1.98
C ARG A 221 -28.90 -12.18 -0.63
N GLY A 222 -28.13 -12.13 0.46
CA GLY A 222 -28.59 -11.70 1.78
C GLY A 222 -28.12 -10.29 2.02
#